data_AF-A0A0A6PAX7-F1
#
_entry.id   AF-A0A0A6PAX7-F1
#
_cell.length_a   1.000
_cell.length_b   1.000
_cell.length_c   1.000
_cell.angle_alpha   90.00
_cell.angle_beta   90.00
_cell.angle_gamma   90.00
#
_symmetry.space_group_name_H-M   'P 1'
#
loop_
_entity.id
_entity.type
_entity.pdbx_description
1 polymer ?
#
loop_
_entity_poly.entity_id
_entity_poly.type
_entity_poly.pdbx_seq_one_letter_code
_entity_poly.pdbx_strand_id
1 'polypeptide(L)'
;MATIALAPPLIASGPPGWVVFGILAVVTVGAVAIMNASKQADDDFADDEPSSTESCPEDKDSTSETTDKPKELPQNPDDLLDDGYEETTDPRTPEHIRRFRNPKTGDEVEFHKGKPGKPGWEGKDHWHRFNPNKTGKGDAMLDKNGNPVPKNSKPSHIKPST
;
A
#
# COMPACT_ATOMS: atom_id res chain seq x y z
N MET A 1 31.55 -55.33 -2.75
CA MET A 1 31.99 -54.17 -3.55
C MET A 1 30.75 -53.58 -4.20
N ALA A 2 30.23 -52.38 -3.97
CA ALA A 2 30.54 -51.29 -3.07
C ALA A 2 29.19 -50.62 -2.72
N THR A 3 29.02 -50.26 -1.46
CA THR A 3 27.87 -49.56 -0.89
C THR A 3 27.86 -48.09 -1.32
N ILE A 4 26.75 -47.60 -1.87
CA ILE A 4 26.54 -46.17 -2.13
C ILE A 4 25.59 -45.63 -1.07
N ALA A 5 26.06 -44.57 -0.40
CA ALA A 5 25.51 -43.98 0.81
C ALA A 5 24.19 -43.22 0.56
N LEU A 6 23.25 -43.37 1.51
CA LEU A 6 22.14 -42.43 1.68
C LEU A 6 22.69 -41.08 2.14
N ALA A 7 22.55 -40.04 1.32
CA ALA A 7 22.63 -38.66 1.80
C ALA A 7 21.22 -38.17 2.16
N PRO A 8 21.03 -37.52 3.31
CA PRO A 8 19.72 -36.98 3.70
C PRO A 8 19.34 -35.78 2.80
N PRO A 9 18.05 -35.55 2.50
CA PRO A 9 17.63 -34.31 1.88
C PRO A 9 17.88 -33.15 2.86
N LEU A 10 18.52 -32.10 2.36
CA LEU A 10 18.68 -30.82 3.04
C LEU A 10 17.29 -30.30 3.42
N ILE A 11 17.02 -30.22 4.72
CA ILE A 11 15.88 -29.49 5.27
C ILE A 11 16.17 -28.00 5.03
N ALA A 12 15.48 -27.42 4.06
CA ALA A 12 15.48 -25.98 3.83
C ALA A 12 14.68 -25.29 4.94
N SER A 13 15.35 -24.88 6.01
CA SER A 13 14.82 -23.96 7.02
C SER A 13 14.85 -22.54 6.46
N GLY A 14 13.86 -22.19 5.63
CA GLY A 14 13.57 -20.81 5.22
C GLY A 14 12.40 -20.22 6.01
N PRO A 15 12.35 -18.90 6.26
CA PRO A 15 11.20 -18.25 6.89
C PRO A 15 9.90 -18.51 6.11
N PRO A 16 8.74 -18.65 6.78
CA PRO A 16 7.48 -18.94 6.13
C PRO A 16 7.07 -17.79 5.20
N GLY A 17 7.08 -18.00 3.87
CA GLY A 17 6.58 -17.00 2.92
C GLY A 17 7.11 -17.07 1.48
N TRP A 18 8.09 -17.92 1.16
CA TRP A 18 8.54 -18.07 -0.23
C TRP A 18 7.77 -19.19 -0.95
N VAL A 19 6.99 -18.82 -1.96
CA VAL A 19 6.43 -19.78 -2.92
C VAL A 19 7.52 -20.09 -3.94
N VAL A 20 8.11 -21.29 -3.86
CA VAL A 20 9.02 -21.80 -4.88
C VAL A 20 8.17 -22.30 -6.05
N PHE A 21 8.20 -21.58 -7.17
CA PHE A 21 7.69 -22.10 -8.44
C PHE A 21 8.62 -23.20 -8.94
N GLY A 22 8.25 -24.45 -8.68
CA GLY A 22 8.89 -25.63 -9.26
C GLY A 22 8.55 -25.76 -10.73
N ILE A 23 9.59 -25.84 -11.57
CA ILE A 23 9.47 -26.20 -12.98
C ILE A 23 9.00 -27.66 -13.05
N LEU A 24 7.78 -27.87 -13.54
CA LEU A 24 7.25 -29.20 -13.86
C LEU A 24 7.66 -29.53 -15.31
N ALA A 25 8.64 -30.44 -15.46
CA ALA A 25 8.96 -31.02 -16.76
C ALA A 25 7.94 -32.11 -17.10
N VAL A 26 7.13 -31.89 -18.14
CA VAL A 26 6.36 -32.94 -18.82
C VAL A 26 6.98 -33.15 -20.19
N VAL A 27 7.69 -34.27 -20.35
CA VAL A 27 8.14 -34.78 -21.64
C VAL A 27 7.07 -35.74 -22.14
N THR A 28 6.48 -35.50 -23.32
CA THR A 28 6.16 -36.55 -24.32
C THR A 28 5.50 -35.98 -25.60
N VAL A 29 6.12 -36.32 -26.74
CA VAL A 29 5.61 -36.32 -28.13
C VAL A 29 5.23 -34.97 -28.77
N GLY A 30 6.22 -34.23 -29.30
CA GLY A 30 5.94 -33.05 -30.15
C GLY A 30 7.15 -32.46 -30.87
N ALA A 31 8.24 -33.20 -31.06
CA ALA A 31 9.54 -32.65 -31.45
C ALA A 31 9.67 -32.17 -32.91
N VAL A 32 8.65 -32.29 -33.77
CA VAL A 32 8.77 -31.95 -35.21
C VAL A 32 8.12 -30.61 -35.58
N ALA A 33 7.10 -30.15 -34.86
CA ALA A 33 6.38 -28.93 -35.24
C ALA A 33 7.11 -27.62 -34.87
N ILE A 34 8.01 -27.65 -33.89
CA ILE A 34 8.65 -26.44 -33.35
C ILE A 34 9.76 -25.91 -34.27
N MET A 35 10.45 -26.77 -35.04
CA MET A 35 11.57 -26.36 -35.89
C MET A 35 11.15 -25.52 -37.11
N ASN A 36 9.87 -25.53 -37.49
CA ASN A 36 9.38 -24.78 -38.65
C ASN A 36 8.86 -23.38 -38.28
N ALA A 37 8.62 -23.09 -37.00
CA ALA A 37 8.20 -21.77 -36.54
C ALA A 37 9.40 -20.84 -36.27
N SER A 38 10.57 -21.39 -35.93
CA SER A 38 11.77 -20.59 -35.64
C SER A 38 12.42 -20.00 -36.88
N LYS A 39 12.22 -20.59 -38.07
CA LYS A 39 12.79 -20.06 -39.32
C LYS A 39 12.09 -18.80 -39.82
N GLN A 40 10.85 -18.55 -39.39
CA GLN A 40 10.05 -17.43 -39.89
C GLN A 40 10.14 -16.18 -38.99
N ALA A 41 10.79 -16.28 -37.83
CA ALA A 41 11.00 -15.14 -36.93
C ALA A 41 12.30 -14.38 -37.22
N ASP A 42 13.28 -15.02 -37.87
CA ASP A 42 14.59 -14.43 -38.14
C ASP A 42 14.63 -13.58 -39.43
N ASP A 43 13.63 -13.70 -40.33
CA ASP A 43 13.59 -12.95 -41.61
C ASP A 43 12.82 -11.62 -41.53
N ASP A 44 12.05 -11.35 -40.47
CA ASP A 44 11.17 -10.15 -40.36
C ASP A 44 11.75 -9.01 -39.50
N PHE A 45 12.93 -9.17 -38.89
CA PHE A 45 13.63 -8.09 -38.18
C PHE A 45 14.94 -7.77 -38.89
N ALA A 46 14.84 -6.93 -39.93
CA ALA A 46 16.00 -6.22 -40.42
C ALA A 46 16.60 -5.41 -39.26
N ASP A 47 17.93 -5.53 -39.09
CA ASP A 47 18.73 -4.72 -38.16
C ASP A 47 18.69 -3.24 -38.58
N ASP A 48 17.62 -2.53 -38.23
CA ASP A 48 17.62 -1.08 -38.19
C ASP A 48 18.20 -0.66 -36.82
N GLU A 49 19.43 -0.15 -36.84
CA GLU A 49 20.07 0.43 -35.66
C GLU A 49 19.17 1.50 -35.03
N PRO A 50 18.84 1.41 -33.72
CA PRO A 50 18.10 2.48 -33.08
C PRO A 50 19.03 3.71 -32.92
N SER A 51 18.72 4.74 -33.70
CA SER A 51 19.22 6.09 -33.50
C SER A 51 18.98 6.52 -32.05
N SER A 52 20.05 6.80 -31.33
CA SER A 52 20.03 7.36 -29.98
C SER A 52 19.40 8.75 -29.98
N THR A 53 18.08 8.85 -29.79
CA THR A 53 17.40 9.96 -29.10
C THR A 53 15.93 9.63 -28.92
N GLU A 54 15.56 8.94 -27.84
CA GLU A 54 14.22 9.10 -27.27
C GLU A 54 14.27 8.77 -25.78
N SER A 55 14.30 9.83 -24.97
CA SER A 55 14.21 9.78 -23.52
C SER A 55 12.89 9.12 -23.12
N CYS A 56 12.93 8.21 -22.15
CA CYS A 56 11.74 7.63 -21.55
C CYS A 56 10.73 8.74 -21.20
N PRO A 57 9.42 8.57 -21.48
CA PRO A 57 8.44 9.42 -20.84
C PRO A 57 8.63 9.25 -19.33
N GLU A 58 9.05 10.34 -18.68
CA GLU A 58 8.93 10.48 -17.24
C GLU A 58 7.46 10.16 -16.93
N ASP A 59 7.22 9.11 -16.15
CA ASP A 59 5.95 8.92 -15.47
C ASP A 59 5.79 10.11 -14.53
N LYS A 60 5.24 11.18 -15.11
CA LYS A 60 4.86 12.38 -14.42
C LYS A 60 3.77 11.97 -13.44
N ASP A 61 4.19 11.97 -12.18
CA ASP A 61 3.53 12.83 -11.22
C ASP A 61 2.14 12.34 -10.81
N SER A 62 2.11 11.31 -9.95
CA SER A 62 1.18 11.31 -8.81
C SER A 62 1.67 12.27 -7.71
N THR A 63 2.18 13.42 -8.11
CA THR A 63 2.16 14.61 -7.27
C THR A 63 0.88 15.32 -7.65
N SER A 64 -0.22 14.95 -6.99
CA SER A 64 -1.27 15.92 -6.74
C SER A 64 -0.71 16.93 -5.73
N GLU A 65 0.25 17.76 -6.17
CA GLU A 65 0.49 19.08 -5.62
C GLU A 65 -0.61 19.96 -6.19
N THR A 66 -1.83 19.69 -5.74
CA THR A 66 -2.70 20.82 -5.46
C THR A 66 -2.30 21.23 -4.06
N THR A 67 -1.93 22.50 -3.86
CA THR A 67 -1.90 23.13 -2.53
C THR A 67 -3.34 23.19 -2.00
N ASP A 68 -4.02 22.05 -1.96
CA ASP A 68 -5.39 21.90 -1.52
C ASP A 68 -5.30 21.56 -0.04
N LYS A 69 -5.94 22.39 0.76
CA LYS A 69 -6.04 22.10 2.18
C LYS A 69 -6.66 20.71 2.35
N PRO A 70 -6.21 19.93 3.34
CA PRO A 70 -6.81 18.64 3.61
C PRO A 70 -8.32 18.78 3.80
N LYS A 71 -9.07 17.82 3.25
CA LYS A 71 -10.52 17.75 3.41
C LYS A 71 -10.91 17.91 4.89
N GLU A 72 -11.87 18.79 5.15
CA GLU A 72 -12.46 18.95 6.48
C GLU A 72 -13.18 17.67 6.91
N LEU A 73 -13.10 17.34 8.20
CA LEU A 73 -13.61 16.07 8.74
C LEU A 73 -14.88 16.32 9.55
N PRO A 74 -15.98 15.62 9.26
CA PRO A 74 -17.29 15.91 9.83
C PRO A 74 -17.37 15.62 11.33
N GLN A 75 -18.31 16.27 12.03
CA GLN A 75 -18.61 15.98 13.43
C GLN A 75 -19.16 14.56 13.63
N ASN A 76 -20.00 14.09 12.72
CA ASN A 76 -20.51 12.73 12.73
C ASN A 76 -19.62 11.84 11.85
N PRO A 77 -18.98 10.79 12.40
CA PRO A 77 -18.10 9.92 11.62
C PRO A 77 -18.82 9.13 10.52
N ASP A 78 -20.14 8.91 10.63
CA ASP A 78 -20.91 8.19 9.61
C ASP A 78 -21.02 8.99 8.30
N ASP A 79 -20.91 10.32 8.36
CA ASP A 79 -20.95 11.18 7.17
C ASP A 79 -19.77 10.89 6.21
N LEU A 80 -18.67 10.32 6.72
CA LEU A 80 -17.56 9.86 5.86
C LEU A 80 -17.96 8.69 4.97
N LEU A 81 -18.94 7.88 5.36
CA LEU A 81 -19.42 6.76 4.56
C LEU A 81 -20.15 7.27 3.30
N ASP A 82 -20.92 8.34 3.45
CA ASP A 82 -21.59 9.01 2.33
C ASP A 82 -20.59 9.69 1.39
N ASP A 83 -19.45 10.15 1.93
CA ASP A 83 -18.32 10.69 1.18
C ASP A 83 -17.49 9.62 0.44
N GLY A 84 -17.84 8.34 0.59
CA GLY A 84 -17.17 7.21 -0.04
C GLY A 84 -15.92 6.73 0.68
N TYR A 85 -15.76 7.03 1.98
CA TYR A 85 -14.81 6.32 2.82
C TYR A 85 -15.37 4.96 3.22
N GLU A 86 -14.47 4.02 3.46
CA GLU A 86 -14.77 2.70 3.98
C GLU A 86 -14.35 2.62 5.45
N GLU A 87 -15.22 2.09 6.31
CA GLU A 87 -14.84 1.80 7.69
C GLU A 87 -13.88 0.59 7.73
N THR A 88 -12.71 0.82 8.30
CA THR A 88 -11.60 -0.15 8.40
C THR A 88 -11.22 -0.43 9.86
N THR A 89 -12.13 -0.13 10.79
CA THR A 89 -11.96 -0.37 12.23
C THR A 89 -11.70 -1.86 12.51
N ASP A 90 -10.58 -2.21 13.16
CA ASP A 90 -10.33 -3.59 13.61
C ASP A 90 -11.28 -3.91 14.78
N PRO A 91 -11.92 -5.10 14.82
CA PRO A 91 -12.82 -5.51 15.91
C PRO A 91 -12.22 -5.47 17.32
N ARG A 92 -10.89 -5.49 17.45
CA ARG A 92 -10.16 -5.37 18.72
C ARG A 92 -9.94 -3.93 19.17
N THR A 93 -10.30 -2.96 18.33
CA THR A 93 -10.22 -1.53 18.63
C THR A 93 -11.33 -1.17 19.63
N PRO A 94 -11.05 -0.33 20.65
CA PRO A 94 -12.09 0.12 21.56
C PRO A 94 -13.25 0.81 20.83
N GLU A 95 -14.50 0.61 21.27
CA GLU A 95 -15.71 1.14 20.61
C GLU A 95 -15.76 2.66 20.41
N HIS A 96 -15.00 3.41 21.22
CA HIS A 96 -14.90 4.86 21.10
C HIS A 96 -13.94 5.32 19.99
N ILE A 97 -13.27 4.40 19.31
CA ILE A 97 -12.33 4.67 18.23
C ILE A 97 -12.82 3.98 16.96
N ARG A 98 -12.93 4.74 15.87
CA ARG A 98 -13.30 4.23 14.55
C ARG A 98 -12.29 4.66 13.50
N ARG A 99 -12.00 3.83 12.51
CA ARG A 99 -11.05 4.10 11.43
C ARG A 99 -11.72 4.06 10.09
N PHE A 100 -11.34 4.99 9.22
CA PHE A 100 -11.88 5.11 7.88
C PHE A 100 -10.76 5.32 6.88
N ARG A 101 -10.95 4.77 5.67
CA ARG A 101 -10.02 4.89 4.56
C ARG A 101 -10.77 5.31 3.31
N ASN A 102 -10.26 6.31 2.61
CA ASN A 102 -10.76 6.66 1.29
C ASN A 102 -10.01 5.81 0.24
N PRO A 103 -10.70 4.89 -0.47
CA PRO A 103 -10.03 4.01 -1.44
C PRO A 103 -9.51 4.76 -2.68
N LYS A 104 -10.03 5.96 -2.98
CA LYS A 104 -9.64 6.76 -4.15
C LYS A 104 -8.35 7.54 -3.92
N THR A 105 -8.18 8.09 -2.71
CA THR A 105 -7.04 8.97 -2.38
C THR A 105 -6.01 8.30 -1.47
N GLY A 106 -6.39 7.21 -0.79
CA GLY A 106 -5.58 6.62 0.27
C GLY A 106 -5.58 7.42 1.58
N ASP A 107 -6.43 8.45 1.73
CA ASP A 107 -6.57 9.20 2.98
C ASP A 107 -7.10 8.28 4.09
N GLU A 108 -6.38 8.20 5.20
CA GLU A 108 -6.74 7.39 6.36
C GLU A 108 -6.95 8.30 7.57
N VAL A 109 -8.08 8.12 8.24
CA VAL A 109 -8.46 8.92 9.41
C VAL A 109 -9.00 8.04 10.54
N GLU A 110 -8.79 8.49 11.77
CA GLU A 110 -9.22 7.82 13.00
C GLU A 110 -10.04 8.79 13.84
N PHE A 111 -11.30 8.46 14.07
CA PHE A 111 -12.19 9.19 14.97
C PHE A 111 -12.00 8.72 16.40
N HIS A 112 -11.86 9.65 17.34
CA HIS A 112 -11.87 9.39 18.77
C HIS A 112 -13.07 10.11 19.38
N LYS A 113 -14.04 9.33 19.85
CA LYS A 113 -15.17 9.85 20.62
C LYS A 113 -14.68 10.32 21.99
N GLY A 114 -15.03 11.55 22.34
CA GLY A 114 -14.72 12.17 23.61
C GLY A 114 -15.39 11.45 24.77
N LYS A 115 -14.69 11.40 25.91
CA LYS A 115 -15.18 10.85 27.16
C LYS A 115 -15.65 11.99 28.07
N PRO A 116 -16.96 12.15 28.29
CA PRO A 116 -17.49 13.25 29.11
C PRO A 116 -16.80 13.32 30.49
N GLY A 117 -16.43 14.54 30.89
CA GLY A 117 -15.75 14.80 32.17
C GLY A 117 -14.23 14.61 32.15
N LYS A 118 -13.62 14.16 31.04
CA LYS A 118 -12.16 14.16 30.89
C LYS A 118 -11.64 15.53 30.43
N PRO A 119 -10.46 15.96 30.90
CA PRO A 119 -9.85 17.19 30.43
C PRO A 119 -9.24 17.03 29.03
N GLY A 120 -9.00 18.16 28.36
CA GLY A 120 -8.25 18.18 27.09
C GLY A 120 -8.98 17.56 25.91
N TRP A 121 -8.22 16.90 25.03
CA TRP A 121 -8.75 16.22 23.83
C TRP A 121 -9.44 14.90 24.16
N GLU A 122 -9.07 14.23 25.24
CA GLU A 122 -9.76 13.00 25.66
C GLU A 122 -11.24 13.26 25.98
N GLY A 123 -11.58 14.48 26.42
CA GLY A 123 -12.96 14.89 26.70
C GLY A 123 -13.77 15.34 25.50
N LYS A 124 -13.19 15.36 24.30
CA LYS A 124 -13.79 15.95 23.09
C LYS A 124 -13.69 15.00 21.92
N ASP A 125 -14.71 14.99 21.10
CA ASP A 125 -14.65 14.33 19.81
C ASP A 125 -13.55 14.99 18.97
N HIS A 126 -12.70 14.17 18.38
CA HIS A 126 -11.61 14.65 17.53
C HIS A 126 -11.18 13.58 16.55
N TRP A 127 -10.49 14.03 15.51
CA TRP A 127 -9.92 13.20 14.47
C TRP A 127 -8.39 13.17 14.56
N HIS A 128 -7.82 12.08 14.07
CA HIS A 128 -6.42 11.99 13.65
C HIS A 128 -6.41 11.65 12.17
N ARG A 129 -5.52 12.26 11.40
CA ARG A 129 -5.28 11.91 9.99
C ARG A 129 -3.88 11.33 9.87
N PHE A 130 -3.75 10.16 9.25
CA PHE A 130 -2.45 9.51 9.08
C PHE A 130 -1.66 10.20 7.97
N ASN A 131 -0.35 10.32 8.17
CA ASN A 131 0.54 10.74 7.08
C ASN A 131 0.84 9.52 6.19
N PRO A 132 0.45 9.54 4.90
CA PRO A 132 0.76 8.44 3.98
C PRO A 132 2.27 8.31 3.74
N ASN A 133 3.01 9.43 3.83
CA ASN A 133 4.45 9.51 3.58
C ASN A 133 5.27 9.43 4.88
N LYS A 134 4.69 8.90 5.97
CA LYS A 134 5.41 8.80 7.25
C LYS A 134 6.68 7.96 7.13
N THR A 135 7.75 8.47 7.71
CA THR A 135 9.06 7.79 7.84
C THR A 135 9.30 7.29 9.25
N GLY A 136 8.57 7.80 10.25
CA GLY A 136 8.68 7.37 11.63
C GLY A 136 7.56 7.91 12.53
N LYS A 137 7.88 8.04 13.82
CA LYS A 137 6.92 8.54 14.84
C LYS A 137 6.80 10.07 14.85
N GLY A 138 7.82 10.76 14.34
CA GLY A 138 7.92 12.23 14.33
C GLY A 138 7.03 12.89 13.28
N ASP A 139 6.52 12.12 12.34
CA ASP A 139 5.75 12.55 11.16
C ASP A 139 4.60 11.60 10.88
N ALA A 140 4.14 10.86 11.89
CA ALA A 140 3.15 9.80 11.73
C ALA A 140 1.74 10.29 11.36
N MET A 141 1.43 11.56 11.67
CA MET A 141 0.10 12.15 11.50
C MET A 141 0.19 13.43 10.67
N LEU A 142 -0.93 13.88 10.15
CA LEU A 142 -1.09 15.20 9.53
C LEU A 142 -1.87 16.11 10.49
N ASP A 143 -1.50 17.39 10.54
CA ASP A 143 -2.31 18.41 11.20
C ASP A 143 -3.48 18.87 10.31
N LYS A 144 -4.29 19.80 10.81
CA LYS A 144 -5.43 20.38 10.07
C LYS A 144 -5.06 21.06 8.74
N ASN A 145 -3.79 21.41 8.55
CA ASN A 145 -3.28 22.05 7.34
C ASN A 145 -2.56 21.05 6.41
N GLY A 146 -2.39 19.80 6.85
CA GLY A 146 -1.71 18.76 6.08
C GLY A 146 -0.21 18.66 6.37
N ASN A 147 0.29 19.34 7.40
CA ASN A 147 1.70 19.24 7.75
C ASN A 147 1.96 17.97 8.56
N PRO A 148 3.06 17.24 8.27
CA PRO A 148 3.47 16.10 9.08
C PRO A 148 3.78 16.53 10.52
N VAL A 149 3.22 15.79 11.49
CA VAL A 149 3.41 16.02 12.92
C VAL A 149 3.59 14.71 13.67
N PRO A 150 4.23 14.74 14.85
CA PRO A 150 4.41 13.54 15.65
C PRO A 150 3.07 12.99 16.14
N LYS A 151 3.00 11.67 16.28
CA LYS A 151 1.86 11.03 16.94
C LYS A 151 1.70 11.54 18.37
N ASN A 152 0.46 11.72 18.83
CA ASN A 152 0.09 12.23 20.16
C ASN A 152 0.51 13.69 20.42
N SER A 153 0.97 14.41 19.41
CA SER A 153 1.24 15.84 19.53
C SER A 153 -0.08 16.63 19.56
N LYS A 154 -0.08 17.81 20.19
CA LYS A 154 -1.25 18.72 20.14
C LYS A 154 -1.79 18.97 18.72
N PRO A 155 -0.95 19.23 17.69
CA PRO A 155 -1.45 19.46 16.34
C PRO A 155 -1.97 18.22 15.62
N SER A 156 -1.64 16.99 16.06
CA SER A 156 -2.22 15.77 15.48
C SER A 156 -3.72 15.60 15.77
N HIS A 157 -4.24 16.33 16.77
CA HIS A 157 -5.66 16.31 17.10
C HIS A 157 -6.39 17.36 16.25
N ILE A 158 -7.24 16.89 15.34
CA ILE A 158 -8.02 17.72 14.43
C ILE A 158 -9.43 17.84 15.00
N LYS A 159 -9.92 19.08 15.11
CA LYS A 159 -11.32 19.30 15.49
C LYS A 159 -12.22 18.90 14.33
N PRO A 160 -13.38 18.28 14.60
CA PRO A 160 -14.38 18.12 13.57
C PRO A 160 -14.89 19.46 13.06
N SER A 161 -15.28 19.51 11.79
CA SER A 161 -15.99 20.63 11.19
C SER A 161 -17.42 20.68 11.75
N THR A 162 -17.94 21.89 11.90
CA THR A 162 -19.30 22.20 12.36
C THR A 162 -20.33 21.99 11.27
#